data_AF-A0A968NLW5-F1
#
_entry.id   AF-A0A968NLW5-F1
#
_cell.length_a   1.000
_cell.length_b   1.000
_cell.length_c   1.000
_cell.angle_alpha   90.00
_cell.angle_beta   90.00
_cell.angle_gamma   90.00
#
_symmetry.space_group_name_H-M   'P 1'
#
loop_
_entity.id
_entity.type
_entity.pdbx_description
1 polymer ?
#
loop_
_entity_poly.entity_id
_entity_poly.type
_entity_poly.pdbx_seq_one_letter_code
_entity_poly.pdbx_strand_id
1 'polypeptide(L)'
;MVEKFSKSRELALALLVNLFAPCIPVHASYVLYETKHYPLNPSIIRYNLSEEQEITSVAELSDVKPTDWAYTTLQALINRHRLTAEVNLDGEHSLTRYEFAVALNNTINSLSNSKLIEQESQILQRLEREFAGELSNINKRLDNVERRLVTQNEQQFSTSTQFSGEALLGLTAIEPGDKGDGNSSATLGSRVRLNFDTSFWGKDRLRVRLQAGNLPRLNDVAETDMARLSYQGNTQNAVQLSRLEYSFPIGEQIKVFVPVVGGSIRDFTNILNPYLSGSSRGSISRFGQRNPIYRQGQGSGLGISYEISDAVQFDMGFVANNVNQPDSGFNNSAYGAIAQLTLEAVDDVEFALTYVRSYNDIDTGTGSERANRKYGC
;
A
#
# COMPACT_ATOMS: atom_id res chain seq x y z
N MET A 1 -24.66 -23.39 -0.12
CA MET A 1 -25.32 -23.26 -1.43
C MET A 1 -24.48 -22.29 -2.25
N VAL A 2 -23.62 -22.88 -3.09
CA VAL A 2 -22.85 -22.34 -4.23
C VAL A 2 -21.82 -21.22 -3.95
N GLU A 3 -20.64 -21.65 -3.51
CA GLU A 3 -19.36 -21.14 -4.02
C GLU A 3 -19.22 -21.52 -5.51
N LYS A 4 -18.75 -20.60 -6.36
CA LYS A 4 -18.29 -20.94 -7.71
C LYS A 4 -17.11 -20.05 -8.16
N PHE A 5 -15.93 -20.69 -8.15
CA PHE A 5 -14.90 -20.69 -9.20
C PHE A 5 -14.46 -19.36 -9.84
N SER A 6 -13.20 -18.98 -9.56
CA SER A 6 -12.24 -18.62 -10.62
C SER A 6 -10.80 -18.77 -10.10
N LYS A 7 -10.33 -20.02 -10.08
CA LYS A 7 -8.91 -20.35 -9.90
C LYS A 7 -8.54 -21.37 -10.96
N SER A 8 -8.53 -20.95 -12.22
CA SER A 8 -8.06 -21.75 -13.34
C SER A 8 -7.92 -20.89 -14.59
N ARG A 9 -6.84 -20.10 -14.71
CA ARG A 9 -6.44 -19.52 -16.01
C ARG A 9 -4.99 -19.05 -16.14
N GLU A 10 -4.06 -19.56 -15.33
CA GLU A 10 -2.61 -19.35 -15.54
C GLU A 10 -1.90 -20.51 -16.30
N LEU A 11 -2.63 -21.51 -16.80
CA LEU A 11 -2.00 -22.73 -17.34
C LEU A 11 -2.24 -23.00 -18.85
N ALA A 12 -2.78 -22.06 -19.61
CA ALA A 12 -3.13 -22.30 -21.01
C ALA A 12 -2.69 -21.18 -21.97
N LEU A 13 -1.41 -20.80 -21.95
CA LEU A 13 -0.75 -20.22 -23.14
C LEU A 13 0.78 -20.34 -23.06
N ALA A 14 1.28 -21.53 -22.72
CA ALA A 14 2.71 -21.84 -22.74
C ALA A 14 2.95 -23.20 -23.40
N LEU A 15 2.45 -23.38 -24.63
CA LEU A 15 2.77 -24.57 -25.42
C LEU A 15 2.60 -24.31 -26.92
N LEU A 16 3.55 -23.59 -27.52
CA LEU A 16 4.03 -23.78 -28.90
C LEU A 16 5.08 -22.71 -29.22
N VAL A 17 6.34 -23.00 -28.89
CA VAL A 17 7.53 -22.92 -29.76
C VAL A 17 8.67 -23.46 -28.90
N ASN A 18 8.96 -24.75 -29.08
CA ASN A 18 10.11 -25.41 -28.51
C ASN A 18 10.84 -26.07 -29.67
N LEU A 19 11.95 -25.47 -30.10
CA LEU A 19 13.05 -26.19 -30.72
C LEU A 19 14.31 -25.35 -30.55
N PHE A 20 15.24 -25.92 -29.78
CA PHE A 20 16.54 -25.43 -29.32
C PHE A 20 16.60 -24.73 -27.94
N ALA A 21 16.63 -25.57 -26.90
CA ALA A 21 17.30 -25.37 -25.61
C ALA A 21 18.70 -26.06 -25.67
N PRO A 22 19.68 -25.86 -24.74
CA PRO A 22 19.55 -25.38 -23.34
C PRO A 22 20.46 -24.17 -23.03
N CYS A 23 20.17 -23.28 -22.08
CA CYS A 23 20.09 -23.54 -20.65
C CYS A 23 19.58 -22.25 -19.97
N ILE A 24 18.47 -22.31 -19.21
CA ILE A 24 18.01 -21.20 -18.38
C ILE A 24 17.65 -21.77 -17.00
N PRO A 25 18.22 -21.26 -15.89
CA PRO A 25 17.79 -21.65 -14.55
C PRO A 25 16.44 -20.98 -14.22
N VAL A 26 15.43 -21.83 -14.01
CA VAL A 26 14.11 -21.48 -13.48
C VAL A 26 14.28 -20.96 -12.05
N HIS A 27 13.89 -19.71 -11.80
CA HIS A 27 13.76 -19.17 -10.45
C HIS A 27 12.30 -19.34 -9.99
N ALA A 28 12.08 -20.29 -9.07
CA ALA A 28 10.83 -20.40 -8.33
C ALA A 28 10.94 -19.60 -7.02
N SER A 29 9.99 -18.72 -6.75
CA SER A 29 9.83 -18.06 -5.45
C SER A 29 8.53 -18.56 -4.84
N TYR A 30 8.62 -19.19 -3.66
CA TYR A 30 7.46 -19.55 -2.84
C TYR A 30 7.38 -18.60 -1.65
N VAL A 31 6.17 -18.10 -1.37
CA VAL A 31 5.84 -17.40 -0.12
C VAL A 31 4.67 -18.16 0.49
N LEU A 32 4.89 -18.74 1.68
CA LEU A 32 3.85 -19.38 2.49
C LEU A 32 3.69 -18.56 3.77
N TYR A 33 2.54 -17.92 3.95
CA TYR A 33 2.03 -17.56 5.26
C TYR A 33 0.50 -17.71 5.25
N GLU A 34 0.01 -18.61 6.09
CA GLU A 34 -1.41 -18.77 6.40
C GLU A 34 -1.55 -18.60 7.92
N THR A 35 -2.11 -17.47 8.36
CA THR A 35 -2.48 -17.24 9.76
C THR A 35 -3.99 -17.30 9.89
N LYS A 36 -4.50 -18.45 10.36
CA LYS A 36 -5.91 -18.63 10.74
C LYS A 36 -6.25 -17.67 11.87
N HIS A 37 -7.11 -16.69 11.59
CA HIS A 37 -7.76 -15.86 12.60
C HIS A 37 -9.12 -16.48 12.95
N TYR A 38 -9.31 -16.77 14.24
CA TYR A 38 -10.61 -17.17 14.77
C TYR A 38 -11.40 -15.91 15.14
N PRO A 39 -12.60 -15.68 14.59
CA PRO A 39 -13.42 -14.55 15.02
C PRO A 39 -13.98 -14.85 16.42
N LEU A 40 -13.59 -14.03 17.40
CA LEU A 40 -14.34 -13.89 18.65
C LEU A 40 -15.60 -13.09 18.32
N ASN A 41 -16.76 -13.68 18.56
CA ASN A 41 -18.07 -13.06 18.35
C ASN A 41 -18.66 -12.61 19.71
N PRO A 42 -18.50 -11.35 20.11
CA PRO A 42 -19.32 -10.77 21.16
C PRO A 42 -20.53 -10.07 20.53
N SER A 43 -21.67 -10.74 20.54
CA SER A 43 -22.96 -10.11 20.23
C SER A 43 -23.35 -9.15 21.36
N ILE A 44 -23.38 -7.83 21.10
CA ILE A 44 -23.74 -6.77 22.06
C ILE A 44 -25.09 -6.15 21.66
N ILE A 45 -26.04 -6.13 22.59
CA ILE A 45 -27.33 -5.45 22.43
C ILE A 45 -27.21 -4.04 23.03
N ARG A 46 -27.56 -3.01 22.24
CA ARG A 46 -27.60 -1.61 22.67
C ARG A 46 -28.92 -1.32 23.39
N TYR A 47 -28.85 -0.78 24.61
CA TYR A 47 -30.01 -0.21 25.29
C TYR A 47 -29.97 1.32 25.18
N ASN A 48 -31.04 1.91 24.65
CA ASN A 48 -31.25 3.37 24.68
C ASN A 48 -31.88 3.74 26.02
N LEU A 49 -31.08 4.17 27.00
CA LEU A 49 -31.60 4.95 28.12
C LEU A 49 -31.40 6.44 27.81
N SER A 50 -32.51 7.16 27.74
CA SER A 50 -32.59 8.60 27.60
C SER A 50 -31.85 9.31 28.74
N GLU A 51 -31.00 10.27 28.38
CA GLU A 51 -30.18 11.08 29.28
C GLU A 51 -31.05 11.97 30.20
N GLU A 52 -30.90 11.76 31.50
CA GLU A 52 -31.04 12.83 32.49
C GLU A 52 -29.78 12.80 33.36
N GLN A 53 -28.98 13.86 33.27
CA GLN A 53 -27.82 14.07 34.12
C GLN A 53 -28.30 14.55 35.49
N GLU A 54 -27.95 13.80 36.54
CA GLU A 54 -27.89 14.36 37.88
C GLU A 54 -26.55 13.97 38.53
N ILE A 55 -25.93 14.96 39.15
CA ILE A 55 -24.60 14.90 39.76
C ILE A 55 -24.71 14.03 41.02
N THR A 56 -23.96 12.92 41.10
CA THR A 56 -24.01 12.02 42.24
C THR A 56 -23.42 12.65 43.49
N SER A 57 -24.23 12.79 44.53
CA SER A 57 -23.75 13.16 45.86
C SER A 57 -22.98 11.99 46.48
N VAL A 58 -21.91 12.29 47.21
CA VAL A 58 -21.03 11.31 47.88
C VAL A 58 -21.74 10.50 48.98
N ALA A 59 -23.03 10.75 49.23
CA ALA A 59 -23.87 10.05 50.20
C ALA A 59 -24.47 8.71 49.69
N GLU A 60 -24.29 8.36 48.42
CA GLU A 60 -24.87 7.14 47.81
C GLU A 60 -23.90 5.94 47.75
N LEU A 61 -22.70 6.08 48.31
CA LEU A 61 -21.63 5.05 48.31
C LEU A 61 -21.77 4.02 49.45
N SER A 62 -22.99 3.68 49.89
CA SER A 62 -23.14 2.57 50.84
C SER A 62 -22.98 1.24 50.11
N ASP A 63 -22.11 0.38 50.64
CA ASP A 63 -21.96 -0.99 50.17
C ASP A 63 -23.29 -1.75 50.26
N VAL A 64 -23.50 -2.65 49.30
CA VAL A 64 -24.63 -3.57 49.23
C VAL A 64 -24.37 -4.70 50.21
N LYS A 65 -25.17 -4.78 51.27
CA LYS A 65 -25.03 -5.77 52.33
C LYS A 65 -25.75 -7.07 51.95
N PRO A 66 -25.33 -8.24 52.48
CA PRO A 66 -26.03 -9.50 52.29
C PRO A 66 -27.50 -9.48 52.74
N THR A 67 -27.85 -8.60 53.68
CA THR A 67 -29.23 -8.39 54.16
C THR A 67 -30.09 -7.53 53.25
N ASP A 68 -29.48 -6.84 52.28
CA ASP A 68 -30.20 -5.93 51.41
C ASP A 68 -31.00 -6.70 50.37
N TRP A 69 -32.14 -6.12 50.00
CA TRP A 69 -33.07 -6.75 49.06
C TRP A 69 -32.39 -7.02 47.71
N ALA A 70 -31.53 -6.10 47.22
CA ALA A 70 -30.85 -6.24 45.94
C ALA A 70 -29.91 -7.45 45.91
N TYR A 71 -29.17 -7.68 47.00
CA TYR A 71 -28.25 -8.80 47.15
C TYR A 71 -28.99 -10.14 47.10
N THR A 72 -29.97 -10.30 47.98
CA THR A 72 -30.76 -11.55 48.09
C THR A 72 -31.52 -11.86 46.81
N THR A 73 -32.00 -10.82 46.12
CA THR A 73 -32.75 -10.96 44.87
C THR A 73 -31.86 -11.38 43.70
N LEU A 74 -30.68 -10.76 43.55
CA LEU A 74 -29.72 -11.14 42.51
C LEU A 74 -29.23 -12.57 42.73
N GLN A 75 -28.93 -12.94 43.98
CA GLN A 75 -28.53 -14.29 44.35
C GLN A 75 -29.63 -15.32 44.01
N ALA A 76 -30.89 -15.00 44.27
CA ALA A 76 -32.03 -15.85 43.90
C ALA A 76 -32.16 -16.04 42.38
N LEU A 77 -31.98 -14.98 41.59
CA LEU A 77 -32.03 -15.04 40.12
C LEU A 77 -30.91 -15.91 39.54
N ILE A 78 -29.68 -15.72 40.03
CA ILE A 78 -28.50 -16.51 39.62
C ILE A 78 -28.71 -17.99 39.92
N ASN A 79 -29.13 -18.33 41.14
CA ASN A 79 -29.37 -19.72 41.55
C ASN A 79 -30.50 -20.37 40.76
N ARG A 80 -31.59 -19.64 40.51
CA ARG A 80 -32.75 -20.14 39.79
C ARG A 80 -32.45 -20.41 38.31
N HIS A 81 -31.73 -19.51 37.66
CA HIS A 81 -31.34 -19.66 36.25
C HIS A 81 -30.00 -20.38 36.07
N ARG A 82 -29.39 -20.88 37.16
CA ARG A 82 -28.11 -21.60 37.19
C ARG A 82 -26.98 -20.85 36.47
N LEU A 83 -26.94 -19.54 36.66
CA LEU A 83 -25.94 -18.67 36.06
C LEU A 83 -24.61 -18.80 36.82
N THR A 84 -23.50 -18.64 36.12
CA THR A 84 -22.19 -18.53 36.77
C THR A 84 -22.00 -17.09 37.23
N ALA A 85 -21.85 -16.88 38.53
CA ALA A 85 -21.52 -15.58 39.09
C ALA A 85 -20.00 -15.35 39.00
N GLU A 86 -19.57 -14.23 38.39
CA GLU A 86 -18.15 -13.81 38.43
C GLU A 86 -17.76 -13.22 39.79
N VAL A 87 -18.72 -12.70 40.54
CA VAL A 87 -18.52 -12.12 41.88
C VAL A 87 -19.09 -13.08 42.91
N ASN A 88 -18.32 -13.35 43.98
CA ASN A 88 -18.74 -14.27 45.02
C ASN A 88 -19.88 -13.68 45.85
N LEU A 89 -21.09 -14.23 45.68
CA LEU A 89 -22.28 -13.89 46.46
C LEU A 89 -22.47 -14.95 47.57
N ASP A 90 -21.52 -15.01 48.49
CA ASP A 90 -21.48 -15.99 49.58
C ASP A 90 -22.43 -15.67 50.75
N GLY A 91 -22.97 -14.46 50.79
CA GLY A 91 -23.83 -13.96 51.87
C GLY A 91 -23.07 -13.54 53.12
N GLU A 92 -21.73 -13.58 53.12
CA GLU A 92 -20.90 -13.25 54.28
C GLU A 92 -20.27 -11.86 54.15
N HIS A 93 -20.07 -11.38 52.91
CA HIS A 93 -19.41 -10.11 52.63
C HIS A 93 -20.34 -9.10 51.94
N SER A 94 -20.24 -7.83 52.36
CA SER A 94 -20.84 -6.71 51.61
C SER A 94 -20.05 -6.44 50.33
N LEU A 95 -20.75 -6.12 49.25
CA LEU A 95 -20.15 -5.77 47.97
C LEU A 95 -20.21 -4.26 47.77
N THR A 96 -19.19 -3.71 47.13
CA THR A 96 -19.30 -2.34 46.63
C THR A 96 -20.40 -2.26 45.58
N ARG A 97 -21.06 -1.11 45.43
CA ARG A 97 -22.09 -0.91 44.38
C ARG A 97 -21.55 -1.18 42.97
N TYR A 98 -20.26 -0.95 42.75
CA TYR A 98 -19.61 -1.27 41.48
C TYR A 98 -19.45 -2.78 41.26
N GLU A 99 -18.99 -3.53 42.25
CA GLU A 99 -18.89 -5.01 42.17
C GLU A 99 -20.26 -5.64 41.97
N PHE A 100 -21.28 -5.13 42.68
CA PHE A 100 -22.65 -5.55 42.47
C PHE A 100 -23.14 -5.25 41.04
N ALA A 101 -22.87 -4.05 40.51
CA ALA A 101 -23.25 -3.68 39.14
C ALA A 101 -22.58 -4.55 38.07
N VAL A 102 -21.34 -5.01 38.28
CA VAL A 102 -20.67 -5.97 37.39
C VAL A 102 -21.42 -7.31 37.39
N ALA A 103 -21.74 -7.85 38.58
CA ALA A 103 -22.49 -9.09 38.72
C ALA A 103 -23.91 -8.98 38.09
N LEU A 104 -24.58 -7.84 38.29
CA LEU A 104 -25.88 -7.54 37.69
C LEU A 104 -25.79 -7.46 36.17
N ASN A 105 -24.81 -6.74 35.61
CA ASN A 105 -24.62 -6.63 34.16
C ASN A 105 -24.45 -8.00 33.49
N ASN A 106 -23.65 -8.88 34.10
CA ASN A 106 -23.46 -10.24 33.60
C ASN A 106 -24.74 -11.09 33.69
N THR A 107 -25.49 -10.91 34.78
CA THR A 107 -26.78 -11.59 34.98
C THR A 107 -27.79 -11.14 33.93
N ILE A 108 -27.91 -9.84 33.68
CA ILE A 108 -28.77 -9.27 32.63
C ILE A 108 -28.38 -9.86 31.27
N ASN A 109 -27.10 -9.83 30.90
CA ASN A 109 -26.61 -10.37 29.63
C ASN A 109 -26.91 -11.86 29.44
N SER A 110 -26.83 -12.65 30.52
CA SER A 110 -27.14 -14.08 30.48
C SER A 110 -28.65 -14.35 30.39
N LEU A 111 -29.47 -13.45 30.94
CA LEU A 111 -30.92 -13.55 30.94
C LEU A 111 -31.58 -12.95 29.70
N SER A 112 -30.87 -12.17 28.87
CA SER A 112 -31.39 -11.57 27.64
C SER A 112 -32.02 -12.56 26.67
N ASN A 113 -31.57 -13.82 26.67
CA ASN A 113 -32.11 -14.90 25.83
C ASN A 113 -33.00 -15.89 26.61
N SER A 114 -33.24 -15.66 27.90
CA SER A 114 -33.98 -16.55 28.78
C SER A 114 -35.45 -16.12 28.88
N LYS A 115 -36.36 -17.10 29.00
CA LYS A 115 -37.79 -16.82 29.19
C LYS A 115 -38.04 -16.46 30.66
N LEU A 116 -38.08 -15.17 30.95
CA LEU A 116 -38.41 -14.64 32.27
C LEU A 116 -39.93 -14.68 32.51
N ILE A 117 -40.32 -14.95 33.74
CA ILE A 117 -41.71 -14.70 34.19
C ILE A 117 -41.88 -13.22 34.53
N GLU A 118 -43.13 -12.73 34.48
CA GLU A 118 -43.49 -11.31 34.71
C GLU A 118 -42.86 -10.73 35.99
N GLN A 119 -42.88 -11.50 37.08
CA GLN A 119 -42.29 -11.09 38.37
C GLN A 119 -40.77 -10.89 38.29
N GLU A 120 -40.05 -11.75 37.57
CA GLU A 120 -38.59 -11.65 37.40
C GLU A 120 -38.22 -10.45 36.53
N SER A 121 -39.02 -10.17 35.50
CA SER A 121 -38.80 -9.00 34.64
C SER A 121 -38.96 -7.70 35.42
N GLN A 122 -40.02 -7.58 36.25
CA GLN A 122 -40.24 -6.40 37.09
C GLN A 122 -39.12 -6.21 38.13
N ILE A 123 -38.62 -7.30 38.69
CA ILE A 123 -37.50 -7.29 39.63
C ILE A 123 -36.22 -6.83 38.95
N LEU A 124 -35.88 -7.37 37.77
CA LEU A 124 -34.70 -6.94 37.00
C LEU A 124 -34.79 -5.47 36.61
N GLN A 125 -35.94 -5.01 36.13
CA GLN A 125 -36.14 -3.58 35.81
C GLN A 125 -35.95 -2.67 37.03
N ARG A 126 -36.28 -3.16 38.23
CA ARG A 126 -36.05 -2.41 39.47
C ARG A 126 -34.57 -2.36 39.82
N LEU A 127 -33.84 -3.48 39.69
CA LEU A 127 -32.39 -3.53 39.89
C LEU A 127 -31.65 -2.65 38.87
N GLU A 128 -32.04 -2.71 37.60
CA GLU A 128 -31.48 -1.85 36.54
C GLU A 128 -31.68 -0.36 36.84
N ARG A 129 -32.84 0.03 37.38
CA ARG A 129 -33.11 1.41 37.76
C ARG A 129 -32.29 1.86 38.97
N GLU A 130 -32.12 0.99 39.97
CA GLU A 130 -31.36 1.31 41.18
C GLU A 130 -29.85 1.40 40.93
N PHE A 131 -29.32 0.68 39.94
CA PHE A 131 -27.90 0.67 39.56
C PHE A 131 -27.63 1.34 38.19
N ALA A 132 -28.56 2.17 37.71
CA ALA A 132 -28.48 2.78 36.38
C ALA A 132 -27.18 3.60 36.18
N GLY A 133 -26.73 4.30 37.23
CA GLY A 133 -25.50 5.10 37.19
C GLY A 133 -24.24 4.24 37.06
N GLU A 134 -24.15 3.14 37.81
CA GLU A 134 -23.04 2.20 37.78
C GLU A 134 -23.01 1.41 36.46
N LEU A 135 -24.17 0.95 35.99
CA LEU A 135 -24.33 0.27 34.70
C LEU A 135 -23.94 1.19 33.53
N SER A 136 -24.34 2.47 33.57
CA SER A 136 -23.93 3.48 32.59
C SER A 136 -22.41 3.68 32.57
N ASN A 137 -21.77 3.69 33.75
CA ASN A 137 -20.32 3.82 33.85
C ASN A 137 -19.57 2.59 33.31
N ILE A 138 -20.08 1.37 33.53
CA ILE A 138 -19.53 0.14 32.94
C ILE A 138 -19.63 0.21 31.41
N ASN A 139 -20.78 0.59 30.86
CA ASN A 139 -20.97 0.75 29.41
C ASN A 139 -20.06 1.83 28.82
N LYS A 140 -19.93 2.99 29.47
CA LYS A 140 -19.00 4.05 29.04
C LYS A 140 -17.54 3.59 29.04
N ARG A 141 -17.13 2.76 30.00
CA ARG A 141 -15.78 2.16 30.04
C ARG A 141 -15.60 1.15 28.92
N LEU A 142 -16.60 0.31 28.66
CA LEU A 142 -16.60 -0.63 27.53
C LEU A 142 -16.51 0.11 26.19
N ASP A 143 -17.33 1.14 25.98
CA ASP A 143 -17.28 2.00 24.78
C ASP A 143 -15.93 2.70 24.61
N ASN A 144 -15.23 3.03 25.71
CA ASN A 144 -13.90 3.62 25.65
C ASN A 144 -12.85 2.57 25.26
N VAL A 145 -12.94 1.36 25.80
CA VAL A 145 -12.06 0.24 25.46
C VAL A 145 -12.27 -0.20 24.01
N GLU A 146 -13.51 -0.30 23.53
CA GLU A 146 -13.83 -0.58 22.13
C GLU A 146 -13.32 0.52 21.20
N ARG A 147 -13.52 1.79 21.55
CA ARG A 147 -12.94 2.91 20.79
C ARG A 147 -11.42 2.85 20.75
N ARG A 148 -10.75 2.50 21.85
CA ARG A 148 -9.29 2.32 21.88
C ARG A 148 -8.82 1.16 21.01
N LEU A 149 -9.56 0.06 20.95
CA LEU A 149 -9.25 -1.10 20.10
C LEU A 149 -9.47 -0.82 18.61
N VAL A 150 -10.56 -0.12 18.24
CA VAL A 150 -10.82 0.30 16.84
C VAL A 150 -9.80 1.35 16.39
N THR A 151 -9.49 2.32 17.26
CA THR A 151 -8.48 3.35 16.96
C THR A 151 -7.07 2.73 16.85
N GLN A 152 -6.73 1.72 17.64
CA GLN A 152 -5.42 1.05 17.56
C GLN A 152 -5.25 0.19 16.29
N ASN A 153 -6.30 -0.42 15.75
CA ASN A 153 -6.20 -1.17 14.49
C ASN A 153 -6.09 -0.25 13.26
N GLU A 154 -6.63 0.97 13.32
CA GLU A 154 -6.56 1.95 12.23
C GLU A 154 -5.34 2.88 12.30
N GLN A 155 -4.71 3.03 13.48
CA GLN A 155 -3.59 3.95 13.72
C GLN A 155 -2.24 3.28 14.03
N GLN A 156 -2.11 1.96 13.89
CA GLN A 156 -0.77 1.37 13.82
C GLN A 156 -0.20 1.69 12.45
N PHE A 157 0.59 2.76 12.38
CA PHE A 157 1.58 2.98 11.33
C PHE A 157 2.51 1.76 11.29
N SER A 158 2.08 0.69 10.62
CA SER A 158 2.93 -0.46 10.38
C SER A 158 3.87 -0.05 9.26
N THR A 159 4.97 0.59 9.66
CA THR A 159 6.01 0.99 8.71
C THR A 159 6.64 -0.29 8.17
N SER A 160 6.12 -0.79 7.05
CA SER A 160 6.64 -2.00 6.42
C SER A 160 7.64 -1.59 5.35
N THR A 161 8.87 -2.11 5.44
CA THR A 161 9.88 -1.95 4.39
C THR A 161 10.09 -3.27 3.67
N GLN A 162 9.85 -3.30 2.36
CA GLN A 162 10.15 -4.42 1.49
C GLN A 162 11.49 -4.18 0.78
N PHE A 163 12.35 -5.20 0.79
CA PHE A 163 13.62 -5.19 0.08
C PHE A 163 13.53 -6.03 -1.20
N SER A 164 14.01 -5.49 -2.33
CA SER A 164 14.20 -6.27 -3.56
C SER A 164 15.56 -5.98 -4.21
N GLY A 165 16.26 -7.06 -4.59
CA GLY A 165 17.55 -6.99 -5.27
C GLY A 165 17.47 -7.49 -6.71
N GLU A 166 18.23 -6.87 -7.61
CA GLU A 166 18.43 -7.32 -8.99
C GLU A 166 19.92 -7.29 -9.32
N ALA A 167 20.45 -8.38 -9.88
CA ALA A 167 21.77 -8.43 -10.49
C ALA A 167 21.63 -8.79 -11.97
N LEU A 168 22.29 -8.04 -12.84
CA LEU A 168 22.32 -8.23 -14.28
C LEU A 168 23.76 -8.38 -14.74
N LEU A 169 24.03 -9.39 -15.57
CA LEU A 169 25.29 -9.59 -16.28
C LEU A 169 25.02 -9.37 -17.77
N GLY A 170 25.88 -8.60 -18.44
CA GLY A 170 25.75 -8.28 -19.86
C GLY A 170 27.05 -8.55 -20.59
N LEU A 171 26.97 -9.44 -21.58
CA LEU A 171 28.03 -9.63 -22.58
C LEU A 171 27.57 -8.92 -23.87
N THR A 172 28.37 -7.97 -24.33
CA THR A 172 28.07 -7.19 -25.53
C THR A 172 29.26 -7.22 -26.46
N ALA A 173 29.03 -7.39 -27.76
CA ALA A 173 30.05 -7.24 -28.78
C ALA A 173 29.62 -6.17 -29.78
N ILE A 174 30.58 -5.40 -30.29
CA ILE A 174 30.40 -4.48 -31.40
C ILE A 174 31.40 -4.82 -32.49
N GLU A 175 30.90 -4.87 -33.73
CA GLU A 175 31.70 -5.09 -34.93
C GLU A 175 31.68 -3.80 -35.77
N PRO A 176 32.84 -3.38 -36.31
CA PRO A 176 32.90 -2.26 -37.25
C PRO A 176 32.11 -2.61 -38.52
N GLY A 177 31.28 -1.68 -38.98
CA GLY A 177 30.62 -1.79 -40.29
C GLY A 177 31.56 -1.40 -41.45
N ASP A 178 31.07 -1.50 -42.68
CA ASP A 178 31.80 -1.26 -43.95
C ASP A 178 32.52 0.11 -44.08
N LYS A 179 32.29 1.05 -43.15
CA LYS A 179 32.88 2.39 -43.12
C LYS A 179 33.77 2.67 -41.90
N GLY A 180 33.94 1.72 -40.99
CA GLY A 180 34.71 1.90 -39.76
C GLY A 180 36.07 1.20 -39.81
N ASP A 181 37.15 1.93 -39.49
CA ASP A 181 38.53 1.40 -39.39
C ASP A 181 38.83 0.82 -37.99
N GLY A 182 37.81 0.21 -37.37
CA GLY A 182 37.85 -0.26 -35.98
C GLY A 182 38.20 -1.74 -35.85
N ASN A 183 38.51 -2.18 -34.63
CA ASN A 183 38.55 -3.59 -34.28
C ASN A 183 37.23 -4.00 -33.61
N SER A 184 36.81 -5.25 -33.81
CA SER A 184 35.72 -5.82 -33.01
C SER A 184 36.10 -5.85 -31.53
N SER A 185 35.12 -5.54 -30.67
CA SER A 185 35.34 -5.50 -29.23
C SER A 185 34.19 -6.17 -28.51
N ALA A 186 34.54 -7.11 -27.63
CA ALA A 186 33.60 -7.73 -26.70
C ALA A 186 33.84 -7.18 -25.30
N THR A 187 32.78 -6.83 -24.61
CA THR A 187 32.82 -6.33 -23.22
C THR A 187 31.86 -7.13 -22.36
N LEU A 188 32.33 -7.49 -21.16
CA LEU A 188 31.52 -8.06 -20.09
C LEU A 188 31.35 -7.02 -18.99
N GLY A 189 30.12 -6.77 -18.57
CA GLY A 189 29.80 -5.88 -17.47
C GLY A 189 28.67 -6.40 -16.61
N SER A 190 28.42 -5.70 -15.51
CA SER A 190 27.35 -6.02 -14.57
C SER A 190 26.64 -4.77 -14.06
N ARG A 191 25.45 -4.99 -13.52
CA ARG A 191 24.70 -3.99 -12.74
C ARG A 191 23.98 -4.67 -11.59
N VAL A 192 24.11 -4.10 -10.41
CA VAL A 192 23.34 -4.46 -9.22
C VAL A 192 22.43 -3.30 -8.83
N ARG A 193 21.18 -3.60 -8.51
CA ARG A 193 20.19 -2.66 -7.97
C ARG A 193 19.59 -3.22 -6.70
N LEU A 194 19.51 -2.37 -5.68
CA LEU A 194 18.85 -2.67 -4.42
C LEU A 194 17.73 -1.66 -4.24
N ASN A 195 16.48 -2.10 -4.10
CA ASN A 195 15.34 -1.26 -3.79
C ASN A 195 14.87 -1.52 -2.36
N PHE A 196 14.58 -0.43 -1.67
CA PHE A 196 13.87 -0.41 -0.39
C PHE A 196 12.57 0.35 -0.63
N ASP A 197 11.45 -0.36 -0.53
CA ASP A 197 10.11 0.17 -0.68
C ASP A 197 9.45 0.19 0.71
N THR A 198 9.37 1.37 1.31
CA THR A 198 8.79 1.60 2.64
C THR A 198 7.39 2.17 2.50
N SER A 199 6.43 1.63 3.24
CA SER A 199 5.07 2.19 3.40
C SER A 199 4.88 2.61 4.83
N PHE A 200 4.40 3.83 5.09
CA PHE A 200 4.18 4.36 6.44
C PHE A 200 2.76 4.09 6.94
N TRP A 201 1.75 4.07 6.06
CA TRP A 201 0.34 3.81 6.40
C TRP A 201 -0.36 2.79 5.48
N GLY A 202 0.42 1.99 4.76
CA GLY A 202 -0.07 0.86 3.97
C GLY A 202 -0.53 1.20 2.55
N LYS A 203 -0.74 2.48 2.23
CA LYS A 203 -1.16 2.93 0.88
C LYS A 203 -0.09 3.76 0.15
N ASP A 204 0.86 4.30 0.88
CA ASP A 204 2.00 5.06 0.36
C ASP A 204 3.23 4.20 0.10
N ARG A 205 4.17 4.75 -0.66
CA ARG A 205 5.45 4.12 -0.95
C ARG A 205 6.56 5.17 -1.05
N LEU A 206 7.55 5.06 -0.17
CA LEU A 206 8.87 5.66 -0.31
C LEU A 206 9.81 4.63 -0.94
N ARG A 207 10.33 4.93 -2.13
CA ARG A 207 11.32 4.12 -2.83
C ARG A 207 12.70 4.74 -2.72
N VAL A 208 13.64 3.98 -2.15
CA VAL A 208 15.08 4.27 -2.19
C VAL A 208 15.77 3.19 -3.03
N ARG A 209 16.47 3.60 -4.10
CA ARG A 209 17.23 2.67 -4.95
C ARG A 209 18.71 2.99 -4.97
N LEU A 210 19.51 2.03 -4.51
CA LEU A 210 20.95 2.01 -4.70
C LEU A 210 21.29 1.23 -5.97
N GLN A 211 22.26 1.72 -6.76
CA GLN A 211 22.72 1.06 -7.96
C GLN A 211 24.25 1.13 -8.07
N ALA A 212 24.87 0.04 -8.51
CA ALA A 212 26.24 0.00 -8.96
C ALA A 212 26.32 -0.78 -10.28
N GLY A 213 27.20 -0.40 -11.19
CA GLY A 213 27.45 -1.17 -12.41
C GLY A 213 28.50 -0.57 -13.32
N ASN A 214 28.90 -1.33 -14.33
CA ASN A 214 29.94 -0.96 -15.29
C ASN A 214 29.57 -1.34 -16.74
N LEU A 215 28.29 -1.28 -17.09
CA LEU A 215 27.82 -1.60 -18.44
C LEU A 215 28.00 -0.37 -19.36
N PRO A 216 28.94 -0.40 -20.33
CA PRO A 216 29.24 0.75 -21.17
C PRO A 216 28.09 1.07 -22.13
N ARG A 217 28.06 2.30 -22.62
CA ARG A 217 27.10 2.71 -23.64
C ARG A 217 27.70 2.41 -25.02
N LEU A 218 27.02 1.60 -25.82
CA LEU A 218 27.54 1.22 -27.14
C LEU A 218 27.45 2.35 -28.18
N ASN A 219 26.60 3.36 -27.95
CA ASN A 219 26.49 4.52 -28.84
C ASN A 219 27.78 5.36 -28.87
N ASP A 220 28.60 5.31 -27.82
CA ASP A 220 29.87 6.04 -27.75
C ASP A 220 30.89 5.50 -28.77
N VAL A 221 30.78 4.21 -29.13
CA VAL A 221 31.64 3.54 -30.12
C VAL A 221 30.95 3.43 -31.48
N ALA A 222 29.63 3.20 -31.49
CA ALA A 222 28.85 3.07 -32.71
C ALA A 222 28.53 4.42 -33.38
N GLU A 223 28.81 5.54 -32.70
CA GLU A 223 28.45 6.90 -33.12
C GLU A 223 26.96 7.02 -33.48
N THR A 224 26.11 6.29 -32.75
CA THR A 224 24.67 6.29 -32.98
C THR A 224 23.89 5.75 -31.80
N ASP A 225 22.79 6.42 -31.44
CA ASP A 225 21.89 5.93 -30.39
C ASP A 225 21.10 4.69 -30.80
N MET A 226 21.17 4.27 -32.07
CA MET A 226 20.59 3.00 -32.52
C MET A 226 21.24 1.79 -31.83
N ALA A 227 22.50 1.91 -31.42
CA ALA A 227 23.24 0.85 -30.73
C ALA A 227 22.91 0.76 -29.21
N ARG A 228 22.07 1.67 -28.69
CA ARG A 228 21.74 1.72 -27.27
C ARG A 228 20.97 0.49 -26.81
N LEU A 229 21.52 -0.18 -25.79
CA LEU A 229 20.83 -1.25 -25.09
C LEU A 229 20.12 -0.70 -23.85
N SER A 230 19.11 -1.45 -23.43
CA SER A 230 18.09 -1.00 -22.49
C SER A 230 18.53 -1.05 -21.01
N TYR A 231 19.58 -1.82 -20.73
CA TYR A 231 20.14 -2.07 -19.39
C TYR A 231 21.46 -1.33 -19.09
N GLN A 232 22.01 -0.60 -20.05
CA GLN A 232 23.31 0.05 -19.91
C GLN A 232 23.31 1.13 -18.83
N GLY A 233 24.47 1.33 -18.21
CA GLY A 233 24.67 2.26 -17.11
C GLY A 233 26.01 1.98 -16.44
N ASN A 234 26.84 3.00 -16.33
CA ASN A 234 28.19 2.88 -15.79
C ASN A 234 28.34 3.84 -14.61
N THR A 235 28.45 3.30 -13.40
CA THR A 235 28.81 4.01 -12.18
C THR A 235 30.25 3.70 -11.76
N GLN A 236 31.04 3.07 -12.64
CA GLN A 236 32.37 2.54 -12.36
C GLN A 236 32.38 1.62 -11.12
N ASN A 237 31.31 0.83 -10.97
CA ASN A 237 31.04 -0.02 -9.79
C ASN A 237 30.91 0.74 -8.46
N ALA A 238 30.89 2.08 -8.45
CA ALA A 238 30.55 2.84 -7.26
C ALA A 238 29.04 2.71 -6.97
N VAL A 239 28.71 2.54 -5.68
CA VAL A 239 27.33 2.52 -5.21
C VAL A 239 26.80 3.95 -5.19
N GLN A 240 25.68 4.18 -5.87
CA GLN A 240 25.06 5.50 -5.97
C GLN A 240 23.55 5.43 -5.67
N LEU A 241 23.02 6.51 -5.11
CA LEU A 241 21.57 6.73 -5.03
C LEU A 241 21.06 7.03 -6.45
N SER A 242 20.36 6.08 -7.03
CA SER A 242 19.86 6.17 -8.40
C SER A 242 18.37 6.51 -8.48
N ARG A 243 17.62 6.33 -7.38
CA ARG A 243 16.24 6.76 -7.27
C ARG A 243 15.87 7.10 -5.82
N LEU A 244 15.20 8.21 -5.65
CA LEU A 244 14.50 8.60 -4.42
C LEU A 244 13.16 9.19 -4.84
N GLU A 245 12.08 8.52 -4.48
CA GLU A 245 10.73 8.90 -4.89
C GLU A 245 9.74 8.56 -3.78
N TYR A 246 8.82 9.48 -3.51
CA TYR A 246 7.68 9.22 -2.65
C TYR A 246 6.38 9.25 -3.45
N SER A 247 5.51 8.28 -3.25
CA SER A 247 4.19 8.25 -3.88
C SER A 247 3.11 7.92 -2.87
N PHE A 248 1.98 8.62 -2.94
CA PHE A 248 0.87 8.43 -2.01
C PHE A 248 -0.46 8.73 -2.69
N PRO A 249 -1.55 8.05 -2.30
CA PRO A 249 -2.88 8.37 -2.81
C PRO A 249 -3.52 9.54 -2.04
N ILE A 250 -4.40 10.25 -2.72
CA ILE A 250 -5.34 11.21 -2.16
C ILE A 250 -6.75 10.71 -2.49
N GLY A 251 -7.46 10.21 -1.49
CA GLY A 251 -8.71 9.48 -1.71
C GLY A 251 -8.47 8.16 -2.45
N GLU A 252 -9.43 7.77 -3.28
CA GLU A 252 -9.37 6.52 -4.06
C GLU A 252 -8.93 6.73 -5.52
N GLN A 253 -9.06 7.95 -6.05
CA GLN A 253 -8.90 8.23 -7.49
C GLN A 253 -7.59 8.91 -7.86
N ILE A 254 -6.88 9.52 -6.89
CA ILE A 254 -5.70 10.34 -7.19
C ILE A 254 -4.47 9.70 -6.58
N LYS A 255 -3.40 9.57 -7.37
CA LYS A 255 -2.07 9.17 -6.91
C LYS A 255 -1.05 10.26 -7.23
N VAL A 256 -0.34 10.71 -6.21
CA VAL A 256 0.72 11.72 -6.31
C VAL A 256 2.08 11.03 -6.33
N PHE A 257 3.00 11.55 -7.15
CA PHE A 257 4.38 11.10 -7.28
C PHE A 257 5.32 12.28 -7.06
N VAL A 258 6.30 12.12 -6.18
CA VAL A 258 7.30 13.12 -5.83
C VAL A 258 8.70 12.52 -6.01
N PRO A 259 9.23 12.49 -7.25
CA PRO A 259 10.60 12.09 -7.48
C PRO A 259 11.57 13.20 -7.08
N VAL A 260 12.55 12.85 -6.25
CA VAL A 260 13.64 13.74 -5.80
C VAL A 260 14.97 13.37 -6.48
N VAL A 261 15.17 12.09 -6.78
CA VAL A 261 16.36 11.62 -7.52
C VAL A 261 15.91 10.60 -8.56
N GLY A 262 16.43 10.72 -9.79
CA GLY A 262 16.21 9.73 -10.85
C GLY A 262 14.77 9.60 -11.32
N GLY A 263 13.99 10.69 -11.21
CA GLY A 263 12.65 10.79 -11.79
C GLY A 263 12.69 11.00 -13.29
N SER A 264 11.57 10.70 -13.95
CA SER A 264 11.35 10.93 -15.36
C SER A 264 9.87 11.19 -15.62
N ILE A 265 9.54 11.97 -16.64
CA ILE A 265 8.14 12.22 -17.05
C ILE A 265 7.34 10.93 -17.25
N ARG A 266 7.99 9.87 -17.72
CA ARG A 266 7.37 8.55 -17.93
C ARG A 266 6.88 7.90 -16.65
N ASP A 267 7.48 8.23 -15.52
CA ASP A 267 7.21 7.55 -14.27
C ASP A 267 5.83 7.91 -13.69
N PHE A 268 5.16 8.90 -14.30
CA PHE A 268 3.81 9.36 -13.94
C PHE A 268 2.71 8.80 -14.85
N THR A 269 3.06 8.13 -15.94
CA THR A 269 2.12 7.72 -17.00
C THR A 269 2.09 6.21 -17.17
N ASN A 270 0.96 5.65 -17.58
CA ASN A 270 0.92 4.27 -18.05
C ASN A 270 1.68 4.13 -19.38
N ILE A 271 2.54 3.13 -19.48
CA ILE A 271 3.23 2.79 -20.72
C ILE A 271 2.50 1.57 -21.27
N LEU A 272 1.67 1.81 -22.30
CA LEU A 272 0.75 0.87 -22.96
C LEU A 272 1.29 -0.55 -23.28
N ASN A 273 2.61 -0.76 -23.19
CA ASN A 273 3.21 -2.06 -23.34
C ASN A 273 4.17 -2.35 -22.17
N PRO A 274 3.67 -2.95 -21.07
CA PRO A 274 4.49 -3.23 -19.89
C PRO A 274 5.57 -4.29 -20.18
N TYR A 275 5.30 -5.25 -21.07
CA TYR A 275 6.21 -6.35 -21.41
C TYR A 275 7.54 -5.87 -21.99
N LEU A 276 7.53 -4.80 -22.79
CA LEU A 276 8.75 -4.26 -23.39
C LEU A 276 9.45 -3.23 -22.49
N SER A 277 8.74 -2.65 -21.53
CA SER A 277 9.17 -1.47 -20.80
C SER A 277 10.35 -1.70 -19.84
N GLY A 278 10.54 -2.93 -19.36
CA GLY A 278 11.57 -3.27 -18.37
C GLY A 278 13.00 -3.21 -18.91
N SER A 279 13.94 -2.75 -18.09
CA SER A 279 15.38 -2.78 -18.46
C SER A 279 16.01 -4.16 -18.33
N SER A 280 15.37 -5.12 -17.66
CA SER A 280 15.99 -6.41 -17.32
C SER A 280 15.19 -7.60 -17.83
N ARG A 281 13.91 -7.37 -18.16
CA ARG A 281 12.95 -8.37 -18.65
C ARG A 281 12.19 -7.92 -19.89
N GLY A 282 12.44 -6.69 -20.37
CA GLY A 282 11.79 -6.13 -21.55
C GLY A 282 12.69 -6.16 -22.78
N SER A 283 12.49 -5.22 -23.69
CA SER A 283 13.29 -5.14 -24.91
C SER A 283 14.78 -4.97 -24.58
N ILE A 284 15.64 -5.70 -25.31
CA ILE A 284 17.10 -5.54 -25.24
C ILE A 284 17.52 -4.17 -25.81
N SER A 285 16.80 -3.69 -26.83
CA SER A 285 17.04 -2.37 -27.44
C SER A 285 16.41 -1.28 -26.58
N ARG A 286 17.13 -0.17 -26.37
CA ARG A 286 16.59 1.01 -25.68
C ARG A 286 15.44 1.65 -26.46
N PHE A 287 15.50 1.63 -27.80
CA PHE A 287 14.44 2.12 -28.68
C PHE A 287 13.20 1.21 -28.58
N GLY A 288 13.39 -0.10 -28.58
CA GLY A 288 12.30 -1.06 -28.49
C GLY A 288 11.57 -1.10 -27.14
N GLN A 289 12.09 -0.47 -26.08
CA GLN A 289 11.44 -0.47 -24.76
C GLN A 289 10.11 0.29 -24.74
N ARG A 290 10.02 1.39 -25.49
CA ARG A 290 8.92 2.34 -25.45
C ARG A 290 9.11 3.43 -26.51
N ASN A 291 8.03 4.12 -26.84
CA ASN A 291 8.10 5.31 -27.68
C ASN A 291 9.08 6.36 -27.09
N PRO A 292 10.00 6.93 -27.90
CA PRO A 292 10.95 7.96 -27.46
C PRO A 292 10.32 9.20 -26.81
N ILE A 293 9.04 9.50 -27.08
CA ILE A 293 8.33 10.66 -26.48
C ILE A 293 8.42 10.67 -24.95
N TYR A 294 8.44 9.50 -24.31
CA TYR A 294 8.54 9.31 -22.86
C TYR A 294 9.96 9.55 -22.29
N ARG A 295 10.94 9.95 -23.10
CA ARG A 295 12.34 10.12 -22.67
C ARG A 295 12.76 11.57 -22.49
N GLN A 296 11.88 12.53 -22.83
CA GLN A 296 12.16 13.97 -22.87
C GLN A 296 11.84 14.64 -21.52
N GLY A 297 12.61 14.31 -20.49
CA GLY A 297 12.39 14.84 -19.15
C GLY A 297 12.85 13.88 -18.07
N GLN A 298 13.87 14.30 -17.32
CA GLN A 298 14.38 13.62 -16.13
C GLN A 298 14.63 14.62 -15.01
N GLY A 299 14.88 14.09 -13.79
CA GLY A 299 15.28 14.89 -12.64
C GLY A 299 14.28 14.82 -11.49
N SER A 300 14.06 15.95 -10.83
CA SER A 300 13.15 16.07 -9.68
C SER A 300 11.86 16.76 -10.10
N GLY A 301 10.75 16.44 -9.44
CA GLY A 301 9.50 17.13 -9.74
C GLY A 301 8.27 16.51 -9.08
N LEU A 302 7.14 16.60 -9.78
CA LEU A 302 5.83 16.20 -9.30
C LEU A 302 5.01 15.60 -10.43
N GLY A 303 4.29 14.53 -10.14
CA GLY A 303 3.28 13.95 -11.03
C GLY A 303 2.01 13.60 -10.29
N ILE A 304 0.91 13.57 -11.03
CA ILE A 304 -0.42 13.19 -10.59
C ILE A 304 -0.99 12.23 -11.60
N SER A 305 -1.52 11.12 -11.12
CA SER A 305 -2.36 10.20 -11.88
C SER A 305 -3.77 10.27 -11.31
N TYR A 306 -4.75 10.50 -12.17
CA TYR A 306 -6.16 10.64 -11.80
C TYR A 306 -7.00 9.60 -12.55
N GLU A 307 -7.54 8.65 -11.81
CA GLU A 307 -8.50 7.65 -12.28
C GLU A 307 -9.89 8.31 -12.36
N ILE A 308 -10.27 8.77 -13.56
CA ILE A 308 -11.56 9.42 -13.81
C ILE A 308 -12.70 8.39 -13.71
N SER A 309 -12.43 7.18 -14.17
CA SER A 309 -13.31 6.00 -14.08
C SER A 309 -12.48 4.74 -14.28
N ASP A 310 -13.07 3.56 -14.08
CA ASP A 310 -12.41 2.26 -14.31
C ASP A 310 -11.79 2.11 -15.72
N ALA A 311 -12.27 2.86 -16.71
CA ALA A 311 -11.77 2.80 -18.09
C ALA A 311 -10.93 4.01 -18.51
N VAL A 312 -10.87 5.09 -17.71
CA VAL A 312 -10.27 6.37 -18.14
C VAL A 312 -9.35 6.91 -17.05
N GLN A 313 -8.09 7.12 -17.42
CA GLN A 313 -7.06 7.68 -16.55
C GLN A 313 -6.45 8.92 -17.20
N PHE A 314 -6.27 9.98 -16.42
CA PHE A 314 -5.56 11.17 -16.81
C PHE A 314 -4.31 11.35 -15.96
N ASP A 315 -3.15 11.37 -16.62
CA ASP A 315 -1.86 11.53 -15.99
C ASP A 315 -1.24 12.86 -16.39
N MET A 316 -0.61 13.55 -15.45
CA MET A 316 0.21 14.71 -15.75
C MET A 316 1.42 14.78 -14.83
N GLY A 317 2.50 15.36 -15.32
CA GLY A 317 3.66 15.57 -14.48
C GLY A 317 4.70 16.48 -15.08
N PHE A 318 5.61 16.92 -14.22
CA PHE A 318 6.68 17.83 -14.52
C PHE A 318 7.93 17.37 -13.79
N VAL A 319 9.07 17.35 -14.47
CA VAL A 319 10.39 17.16 -13.88
C VAL A 319 11.37 18.16 -14.46
N ALA A 320 12.33 18.57 -13.63
CA ALA A 320 13.42 19.43 -14.02
C ALA A 320 14.76 18.88 -13.52
N ASN A 321 15.79 19.08 -14.33
CA ASN A 321 17.17 18.73 -14.01
C ASN A 321 17.78 19.76 -13.06
N ASN A 322 18.83 19.39 -12.31
CA ASN A 322 19.67 20.32 -11.53
C ASN A 322 18.93 21.32 -10.60
N VAL A 323 17.72 21.00 -10.14
CA VAL A 323 16.91 21.91 -9.30
C VAL A 323 17.54 22.17 -7.92
N ASN A 324 18.51 21.35 -7.52
CA ASN A 324 19.30 21.52 -6.31
C ASN A 324 20.44 22.55 -6.46
N GLN A 325 20.64 23.11 -7.66
CA GLN A 325 21.59 24.21 -7.87
C GLN A 325 20.90 25.56 -7.62
N PRO A 326 21.40 26.37 -6.65
CA PRO A 326 20.79 27.66 -6.31
C PRO A 326 20.65 28.64 -7.50
N ASP A 327 21.59 28.59 -8.44
CA ASP A 327 21.65 29.52 -9.57
C ASP A 327 20.64 29.19 -10.69
N SER A 328 20.11 27.95 -10.72
CA SER A 328 19.16 27.50 -11.75
C SER A 328 17.75 27.29 -11.20
N GLY A 329 17.63 26.63 -10.04
CA GLY A 329 16.35 26.28 -9.43
C GLY A 329 15.40 25.57 -10.40
N PHE A 330 14.10 25.82 -10.27
CA PHE A 330 13.07 25.29 -11.19
C PHE A 330 12.85 26.15 -12.44
N ASN A 331 13.23 27.43 -12.41
CA ASN A 331 12.85 28.39 -13.46
C ASN A 331 13.79 28.37 -14.69
N ASN A 332 15.08 28.10 -14.47
CA ASN A 332 16.10 28.15 -15.53
C ASN A 332 16.66 26.76 -15.89
N SER A 333 16.17 25.72 -15.25
CA SER A 333 16.61 24.35 -15.50
C SER A 333 15.92 23.74 -16.72
N ALA A 334 16.62 22.85 -17.43
CA ALA A 334 16.00 22.00 -18.43
C ALA A 334 14.89 21.17 -17.79
N TYR A 335 13.74 21.08 -18.45
CA TYR A 335 12.56 20.42 -17.91
C TYR A 335 11.80 19.62 -18.96
N GLY A 336 11.00 18.67 -18.48
CA GLY A 336 9.99 17.96 -19.25
C GLY A 336 8.66 17.98 -18.52
N ALA A 337 7.60 18.30 -19.24
CA ALA A 337 6.21 18.19 -18.81
C ALA A 337 5.47 17.20 -19.70
N ILE A 338 4.62 16.38 -19.10
CA ILE A 338 3.78 15.41 -19.80
C ILE A 338 2.33 15.54 -19.34
N ALA A 339 1.41 15.32 -20.27
CA ALA A 339 0.01 15.06 -20.01
C ALA A 339 -0.43 13.89 -20.89
N GLN A 340 -1.17 12.94 -20.32
CA GLN A 340 -1.64 11.76 -21.02
C GLN A 340 -3.06 11.42 -20.61
N LEU A 341 -3.92 11.19 -21.61
CA LEU A 341 -5.22 10.59 -21.41
C LEU A 341 -5.15 9.14 -21.90
N THR A 342 -5.40 8.20 -21.01
CA THR A 342 -5.41 6.76 -21.28
C THR A 342 -6.85 6.25 -21.23
N LEU A 343 -7.26 5.51 -22.24
CA LEU A 343 -8.54 4.81 -22.34
C LEU A 343 -8.29 3.31 -22.44
N GLU A 344 -8.73 2.57 -21.43
CA GLU A 344 -8.77 1.12 -21.43
C GLU A 344 -10.12 0.69 -22.01
N ALA A 345 -10.13 0.35 -23.31
CA ALA A 345 -11.37 0.11 -24.04
C ALA A 345 -11.98 -1.25 -23.70
N VAL A 346 -11.12 -2.26 -23.56
CA VAL A 346 -11.39 -3.63 -23.13
C VAL A 346 -10.12 -4.20 -22.50
N ASP A 347 -10.23 -5.31 -21.78
CA ASP A 347 -9.08 -6.09 -21.32
C ASP A 347 -8.05 -6.27 -22.46
N ASP A 348 -6.79 -5.91 -22.21
CA ASP A 348 -5.65 -5.95 -23.14
C ASP A 348 -5.61 -4.90 -24.28
N VAL A 349 -6.56 -3.97 -24.37
CA VAL A 349 -6.54 -2.89 -25.39
C VAL A 349 -6.63 -1.51 -24.74
N GLU A 350 -5.48 -0.84 -24.70
CA GLU A 350 -5.35 0.52 -24.20
C GLU A 350 -4.98 1.51 -25.33
N PHE A 351 -5.59 2.68 -25.30
CA PHE A 351 -5.24 3.83 -26.15
C PHE A 351 -4.72 4.96 -25.27
N ALA A 352 -3.65 5.64 -25.70
CA ALA A 352 -3.21 6.88 -25.05
C ALA A 352 -3.06 8.03 -26.04
N LEU A 353 -3.55 9.20 -25.62
CA LEU A 353 -3.24 10.48 -26.22
C LEU A 353 -2.23 11.19 -25.32
N THR A 354 -0.98 11.29 -25.76
CA THR A 354 0.14 11.83 -24.97
C THR A 354 0.65 13.14 -25.57
N TYR A 355 0.74 14.18 -24.74
CA TYR A 355 1.38 15.46 -25.05
C TYR A 355 2.62 15.64 -24.16
N VAL A 356 3.75 15.99 -24.76
CA VAL A 356 4.99 16.30 -24.04
C VAL A 356 5.50 17.66 -24.47
N ARG A 357 5.88 18.47 -23.49
CA ARG A 357 6.61 19.73 -23.69
C ARG A 357 7.91 19.66 -22.91
N SER A 358 9.02 19.71 -23.62
CA SER A 358 10.36 19.80 -23.03
C SER A 358 11.05 21.10 -23.39
N TYR A 359 11.93 21.56 -22.50
CA TYR A 359 12.79 22.71 -22.71
C TYR A 359 14.23 22.28 -22.40
N ASN A 360 15.13 22.42 -23.38
CA ASN A 360 16.53 22.00 -23.30
C ASN A 360 16.74 20.53 -22.86
N ASP A 361 15.73 19.66 -23.05
CA ASP A 361 15.75 18.23 -22.73
C ASP A 361 15.03 17.44 -23.84
N ILE A 362 15.54 17.55 -25.07
CA ILE A 362 14.95 16.92 -26.28
C ILE A 362 15.70 15.66 -26.72
N ASP A 363 16.85 15.35 -26.12
CA ASP A 363 17.62 14.17 -26.46
C ASP A 363 17.00 12.92 -25.82
N THR A 364 16.43 12.06 -26.66
CA THR A 364 15.80 10.82 -26.21
C THR A 364 16.83 9.70 -25.94
N GLY A 365 18.07 9.86 -26.40
CA GLY A 365 19.12 8.84 -26.39
C GLY A 365 18.69 7.58 -27.15
N THR A 366 17.90 7.76 -28.21
CA THR A 366 17.41 6.70 -29.12
C THR A 366 17.29 7.24 -30.54
N GLY A 367 17.28 6.34 -31.54
CA GLY A 367 17.14 6.72 -32.94
C GLY A 367 18.47 7.03 -33.64
N SER A 368 18.40 7.41 -34.91
CA SER A 368 19.60 7.81 -35.68
C SER A 368 20.02 9.24 -35.35
N GLU A 369 21.29 9.58 -35.56
CA GLU A 369 21.79 10.96 -35.41
C GLU A 369 21.01 11.97 -36.27
N ARG A 370 20.50 11.55 -37.44
CA ARG A 370 19.69 12.40 -38.31
C ARG A 370 18.29 12.69 -37.75
N ALA A 371 17.79 11.82 -36.88
CA ALA A 371 16.49 11.97 -36.21
C ALA A 371 16.60 12.81 -34.94
N ASN A 372 17.70 12.69 -34.19
CA ASN A 372 18.01 13.58 -33.06
C ASN A 372 18.61 14.89 -33.62
N ARG A 373 17.80 15.72 -34.26
CA ARG A 373 18.24 17.05 -34.73
C ARG A 373 18.76 17.86 -33.53
N LYS A 374 20.08 18.08 -33.49
CA LYS A 374 20.74 19.17 -32.76
C LYS A 374 20.18 20.50 -33.27
N TYR A 375 19.01 20.92 -32.81
CA TYR A 375 18.58 22.31 -33.00
C TYR A 375 19.23 23.16 -31.91
N GLY A 376 20.48 23.52 -32.16
CA GLY A 376 21.05 24.77 -31.69
C GLY A 376 21.42 25.55 -32.94
N CYS A 377 20.75 26.67 -33.19
CA CYS A 377 21.37 27.75 -33.95
C CYS A 377 22.49 28.36 -33.10
#